data_AF-A0A8H8JPR7-F1
#
_entry.id   AF-A0A8H8JPR7-F1
#
_cell.length_a   1.000
_cell.length_b   1.000
_cell.length_c   1.000
_cell.angle_alpha   90.00
_cell.angle_beta   90.00
_cell.angle_gamma   90.00
#
_symmetry.space_group_name_H-M   'P 1'
#
loop_
_entity.id
_entity.type
_entity.pdbx_description
1 polymer ?
#
loop_
_entity_poly.entity_id
_entity_poly.type
_entity_poly.pdbx_seq_one_letter_code
_entity_poly.pdbx_strand_id
1 'polypeptide(L)'
;MTPEQLKHTFTEASQITAAKYYLIASITMMGYDMILTFHQEFEYIWKRKKTIVSYLFLLNRYLNPCYYVITTTSYFDPHWTFNT
;
A
#
# COMPACT_ATOMS: atom_id res chain seq x y z
N MET A 1 -17.13 -18.37 26.49
CA MET A 1 -17.46 -17.24 25.61
C MET A 1 -18.94 -16.93 25.79
N THR A 2 -19.29 -15.76 26.33
CA THR A 2 -20.69 -15.36 26.54
C THR A 2 -21.33 -14.99 25.19
N PRO A 3 -22.67 -15.13 25.03
CA PRO A 3 -23.36 -14.81 23.77
C PRO A 3 -23.15 -13.37 23.30
N GLU A 4 -22.89 -12.45 24.23
CA GLU A 4 -22.48 -11.07 23.97
C GLU A 4 -21.15 -11.01 23.20
N GLN A 5 -20.12 -11.72 23.67
CA GLN A 5 -18.78 -11.71 23.05
C GLN A 5 -18.77 -12.33 21.66
N LEU A 6 -19.62 -13.35 21.43
CA LEU A 6 -19.79 -13.95 20.09
C LEU A 6 -20.22 -12.90 19.07
N LYS A 7 -21.22 -12.06 19.39
CA LYS A 7 -21.71 -11.02 18.46
C LYS A 7 -20.63 -9.99 18.10
N HIS A 8 -19.81 -9.59 19.07
CA HIS A 8 -18.70 -8.67 18.83
C HIS A 8 -17.66 -9.30 17.90
N THR A 9 -17.24 -10.55 18.15
CA THR A 9 -16.24 -11.23 17.30
C THR A 9 -16.69 -11.42 15.85
N PHE A 10 -17.97 -11.74 15.60
CA PHE A 10 -18.49 -11.85 14.24
C PHE A 10 -18.52 -10.49 13.53
N THR A 11 -18.83 -9.42 14.26
CA THR A 11 -18.86 -8.05 13.71
C THR A 11 -17.44 -7.62 13.34
N GLU A 12 -16.47 -7.83 14.22
CA GLU A 12 -15.05 -7.53 13.98
C GLU A 12 -14.49 -8.30 12.78
N ALA A 13 -14.81 -9.59 12.65
CA ALA A 13 -14.39 -10.41 11.51
C ALA A 13 -14.91 -9.88 10.17
N SER A 14 -16.14 -9.36 10.14
CA SER A 14 -16.73 -8.75 8.94
C SER A 14 -16.02 -7.45 8.54
N GLN A 15 -15.65 -6.62 9.52
CA GLN A 15 -14.95 -5.36 9.30
C GLN A 15 -13.53 -5.58 8.78
N ILE A 16 -12.82 -6.59 9.31
CA ILE A 16 -11.47 -6.96 8.85
C ILE A 16 -11.52 -7.41 7.38
N THR A 17 -12.54 -8.17 7.00
CA THR A 17 -12.71 -8.63 5.62
C THR A 17 -12.98 -7.47 4.67
N ALA A 18 -13.86 -6.54 5.04
CA ALA A 18 -14.11 -5.33 4.26
C ALA A 18 -12.84 -4.46 4.12
N ALA A 19 -12.06 -4.32 5.20
CA ALA A 19 -10.79 -3.59 5.19
C ALA A 19 -9.77 -4.22 4.22
N LYS A 20 -9.69 -5.55 4.15
CA LYS A 20 -8.80 -6.25 3.20
C LYS A 20 -9.14 -5.93 1.75
N TYR A 21 -10.42 -5.97 1.36
CA TYR A 21 -10.83 -5.59 0.02
C TYR A 21 -10.56 -4.13 -0.30
N TYR A 22 -10.79 -3.24 0.68
CA TYR A 22 -10.47 -1.82 0.55
C TYR A 22 -8.98 -1.58 0.31
N LEU A 23 -8.10 -2.24 1.07
CA LEU A 23 -6.64 -2.12 0.92
C LEU A 23 -6.16 -2.54 -0.47
N ILE A 24 -6.68 -3.64 -1.01
CA ILE A 24 -6.36 -4.09 -2.37
C ILE A 24 -6.82 -3.04 -3.39
N ALA A 25 -8.06 -2.56 -3.28
CA ALA A 25 -8.59 -1.54 -4.17
C ALA A 25 -7.76 -0.24 -4.12
N SER A 26 -7.34 0.19 -2.93
CA SER A 26 -6.46 1.35 -2.73
C SER A 26 -5.10 1.16 -3.41
N ILE A 27 -4.46 0.00 -3.27
CA ILE A 27 -3.19 -0.30 -3.94
C ILE A 27 -3.37 -0.31 -5.45
N THR A 28 -4.42 -0.95 -5.96
CA THR A 28 -4.69 -1.00 -7.41
C THR A 28 -4.87 0.42 -7.97
N MET A 29 -5.64 1.27 -7.29
CA MET A 29 -5.85 2.66 -7.70
C MET A 29 -4.53 3.47 -7.65
N MET A 30 -3.76 3.33 -6.57
CA MET A 30 -2.48 4.01 -6.42
C MET A 30 -1.48 3.57 -7.51
N GLY A 31 -1.40 2.27 -7.80
CA GLY A 31 -0.57 1.74 -8.87
C GLY A 31 -1.00 2.24 -10.24
N TYR A 32 -2.31 2.34 -10.49
CA TYR A 32 -2.85 2.89 -11.72
C TYR A 32 -2.44 4.36 -11.93
N ASP A 33 -2.55 5.19 -10.89
CA ASP A 33 -2.11 6.59 -10.94
C ASP A 33 -0.60 6.73 -11.21
N MET A 34 0.22 5.83 -10.65
CA MET A 34 1.66 5.79 -10.93
C MET A 34 1.94 5.44 -12.40
N ILE A 35 1.24 4.48 -12.98
CA ILE A 35 1.42 4.09 -14.38
C ILE A 35 1.05 5.24 -15.33
N LEU A 36 -0.06 5.93 -15.07
CA LEU A 36 -0.49 7.08 -15.89
C LEU A 36 0.54 8.20 -15.87
N THR A 37 1.12 8.48 -14.70
CA THR A 37 2.10 9.55 -14.53
C THR A 37 3.51 9.16 -14.96
N PHE A 38 3.81 7.87 -15.02
CA PHE A 38 5.11 7.34 -15.45
C PHE A 38 5.52 7.80 -16.85
N HIS A 39 4.56 7.94 -17.78
CA HIS A 39 4.85 8.41 -19.13
C HIS A 39 5.47 9.82 -19.13
N GLN A 40 4.89 10.73 -18.34
CA GLN A 40 5.40 12.08 -18.19
C GLN A 40 6.74 12.08 -17.44
N GLU A 41 6.87 11.28 -16.38
CA GLU A 41 8.13 11.12 -15.67
C GLU A 41 9.25 10.69 -16.61
N PHE A 42 8.99 9.68 -17.45
CA PHE A 42 9.97 9.17 -18.40
C PHE A 42 10.49 10.28 -19.33
N GLU A 43 9.58 11.08 -19.89
CA GLU A 43 9.94 12.16 -20.81
C GLU A 43 10.69 13.32 -20.12
N TYR A 44 10.28 13.73 -18.92
CA TYR A 44 10.83 14.92 -18.26
C TYR A 44 12.02 14.62 -17.33
N ILE A 45 12.04 13.46 -16.68
CA ILE A 45 13.00 13.10 -15.63
C ILE A 45 14.02 12.08 -16.14
N TRP A 46 13.58 11.07 -16.90
CA TRP A 46 14.47 9.99 -17.34
C TRP A 46 15.22 10.33 -18.63
N LYS A 47 14.60 11.09 -19.54
CA LYS A 47 15.20 11.49 -20.82
C LYS A 47 16.20 12.64 -20.71
N ARG A 48 16.13 13.46 -19.65
CA ARG A 48 17.07 14.56 -19.38
C ARG A 48 18.27 14.08 -18.56
N LYS A 49 19.31 14.93 -18.46
CA LYS A 49 20.47 14.66 -17.60
C LYS A 49 20.01 14.39 -16.17
N LYS A 50 20.28 13.18 -15.69
CA LYS A 50 19.98 12.72 -14.33
C LYS A 50 20.69 13.62 -13.32
N THR A 51 19.95 14.52 -12.70
CA THR A 51 20.46 15.36 -11.59
C THR A 51 20.08 14.74 -10.25
N ILE A 52 20.68 15.23 -9.17
CA ILE A 52 20.35 14.85 -7.79
C ILE A 52 18.84 15.02 -7.52
N VAL A 53 18.21 16.03 -8.13
CA VAL A 53 16.77 16.27 -8.03
C VAL A 53 15.93 15.11 -8.60
N SER A 54 16.37 14.48 -9.69
CA SER A 54 15.70 13.30 -10.26
C SER A 54 15.73 12.10 -9.29
N TYR A 55 16.83 11.91 -8.57
CA TYR A 55 16.95 10.85 -7.57
C TYR A 55 16.11 11.15 -6.32
N LEU A 56 16.12 12.40 -5.85
CA LEU A 56 15.25 12.84 -4.74
C LEU A 56 13.77 12.68 -5.08
N PHE A 57 13.36 13.02 -6.31
CA PHE A 57 12.00 12.80 -6.79
C PHE A 57 11.63 11.31 -6.81
N LEU A 58 12.52 10.45 -7.33
CA LEU A 58 12.30 9.01 -7.33
C LEU A 58 12.14 8.47 -5.90
N LEU A 59 13.04 8.88 -5.01
CA LEU A 59 13.02 8.40 -3.64
C LEU A 59 11.73 8.81 -2.95
N ASN A 60 11.33 10.08 -3.06
CA ASN A 60 10.11 10.59 -2.43
C ASN A 60 8.83 9.96 -3.02
N ARG A 61 8.81 9.73 -4.34
CA ARG A 61 7.62 9.21 -5.04
C ARG A 61 7.42 7.71 -4.92
N TYR A 62 8.49 6.93 -4.85
CA TYR A 62 8.42 5.47 -4.78
C TYR A 62 8.49 4.94 -3.33
N LEU A 63 8.96 5.71 -2.35
CA LEU A 63 8.96 5.29 -0.93
C LEU A 63 7.55 5.08 -0.38
N ASN A 64 6.65 6.03 -0.59
CA ASN A 64 5.27 5.95 -0.12
C ASN A 64 4.53 4.71 -0.64
N PRO A 65 4.53 4.43 -1.96
CA PRO A 65 3.86 3.23 -2.46
C PRO A 65 4.55 1.94 -2.00
N CYS A 66 5.89 1.92 -1.87
CA CYS A 66 6.58 0.78 -1.27
C CYS A 66 6.15 0.52 0.17
N TYR A 67 6.07 1.56 1.01
CA TYR A 67 5.55 1.45 2.38
C TYR A 67 4.13 0.91 2.39
N TYR A 68 3.26 1.39 1.50
CA TYR A 68 1.86 0.97 1.42
C TYR A 68 1.68 -0.49 1.00
N VAL A 69 2.55 -0.98 0.10
CA VAL A 69 2.58 -2.40 -0.28
C VAL A 69 2.98 -3.26 0.92
N ILE A 70 4.03 -2.85 1.65
CA ILE A 70 4.52 -3.58 2.83
C ILE A 70 3.42 -3.65 3.90
N THR A 71 2.81 -2.52 4.26
CA THR A 71 1.75 -2.51 5.27
C THR A 71 0.58 -3.39 4.85
N THR A 72 0.19 -3.36 3.58
CA THR A 72 -0.90 -4.21 3.10
C THR A 72 -0.51 -5.69 3.19
N THR A 73 0.70 -6.08 2.79
CA THR A 73 1.15 -7.48 2.97
C THR A 73 1.13 -7.92 4.43
N SER A 74 1.50 -7.04 5.37
CA SER A 74 1.40 -7.31 6.81
C SER A 74 -0.05 -7.49 7.29
N TYR A 75 -1.02 -6.80 6.68
CA TYR A 75 -2.44 -6.99 7.00
C TYR A 75 -3.02 -8.31 6.45
N PHE A 76 -2.40 -8.87 5.40
CA PHE A 76 -2.82 -10.14 4.81
C PHE A 76 -2.17 -11.36 5.46
N ASP A 77 -0.98 -11.22 6.03
CA ASP A 77 -0.26 -12.29 6.72
C ASP A 77 -0.57 -12.30 8.24
N PRO A 78 -1.27 -13.33 8.77
CA PRO A 78 -1.52 -13.47 10.20
C PRO A 78 -0.27 -13.78 11.02
N HIS A 79 0.84 -14.20 10.39
CA HIS A 79 2.06 -14.66 11.06
C HIS A 79 3.20 -13.64 11.05
N TRP A 80 2.95 -12.40 10.59
CA TRP A 80 3.93 -11.33 10.66
C TRP A 80 4.18 -10.88 12.11
N THR A 81 5.04 -11.63 12.79
CA THR A 81 5.46 -11.43 14.18
C THR A 81 6.89 -10.91 14.19
N PHE A 82 7.13 -9.76 14.83
CA PHE A 82 8.48 -9.30 15.15
C PHE A 82 9.03 -10.18 16.27
N ASN A 83 9.46 -11.39 15.94
CA ASN A 83 10.11 -12.27 16.90
C ASN A 83 11.56 -11.79 17.09
N THR A 84 11.74 -10.89 18.05
CA THR A 84 13.03 -10.51 18.66
C THR A 84 12.97 -10.82 20.14
#